data_AF-A0A4V2UMY6-F1
#
_entry.id   AF-A0A4V2UMY6-F1
#
_cell.length_a   1.000
_cell.length_b   1.000
_cell.length_c   1.000
_cell.angle_alpha   90.00
_cell.angle_beta   90.00
_cell.angle_gamma   90.00
#
_symmetry.space_group_name_H-M   'P 1'
#
loop_
_entity.id
_entity.type
_entity.pdbx_description
1 polymer ?
#
loop_
_entity_poly.entity_id
_entity_poly.type
_entity_poly.pdbx_seq_one_letter_code
_entity_poly.pdbx_strand_id
1 'polypeptide(L)' 'MKHRDRVPQQDDLLRPRLVDMIDMRHELVKLAALIDWEWFEREWAGFFPSKEG' A
#
# COMPACT_ATOMS: atom_id res chain seq x y z
N MET A 1 -13.47 -17.85 -5.18
CA MET A 1 -14.25 -16.92 -4.33
C MET A 1 -14.79 -15.82 -5.24
N LYS A 2 -16.10 -15.51 -5.22
CA LYS A 2 -16.66 -14.43 -6.05
C LYS A 2 -16.10 -13.09 -5.58
N HIS A 3 -15.38 -12.36 -6.43
CA HIS A 3 -15.06 -10.96 -6.20
C HIS A 3 -16.38 -10.20 -6.14
N ARG A 4 -16.77 -9.75 -4.94
CA ARG A 4 -17.78 -8.71 -4.82
C ARG A 4 -17.15 -7.44 -5.38
N ASP A 5 -17.79 -6.84 -6.37
CA ASP A 5 -17.43 -5.52 -6.86
C ASP A 5 -17.35 -4.59 -5.64
N ARG A 6 -16.16 -4.01 -5.42
CA ARG A 6 -15.93 -3.11 -4.30
C ARG A 6 -16.88 -1.92 -4.53
N VAL A 7 -17.84 -1.77 -3.62
CA VAL A 7 -18.68 -0.57 -3.52
C VAL A 7 -17.74 0.64 -3.60
N PRO A 8 -18.03 1.68 -4.41
CA PRO A 8 -17.21 2.89 -4.41
C PRO A 8 -17.05 3.30 -2.96
N GLN A 9 -15.78 3.39 -2.53
CA GLN A 9 -15.33 3.56 -1.17
C GLN A 9 -16.21 4.65 -0.53
N GLN A 10 -17.26 4.24 0.21
CA GLN A 10 -17.94 5.19 1.06
C GLN A 10 -16.85 5.68 1.98
N ASP A 11 -16.66 7.00 2.05
CA ASP A 11 -15.90 7.61 3.13
C ASP A 11 -16.62 7.18 4.40
N ASP A 12 -16.20 6.06 4.98
CA ASP A 12 -16.55 5.65 6.31
C ASP A 12 -15.98 6.77 7.18
N LEU A 13 -16.80 7.79 7.44
CA LEU A 13 -16.47 9.02 8.16
C LEU A 13 -15.78 8.78 9.51
N LEU A 14 -15.85 7.54 10.00
CA LEU A 14 -15.37 7.09 11.30
C LEU A 14 -14.24 6.04 11.22
N ARG A 15 -13.76 5.65 10.03
CA ARG A 15 -12.61 4.74 9.91
C ARG A 15 -11.32 5.56 9.76
N PRO A 16 -10.38 5.48 10.72
CA PRO A 16 -9.07 6.07 10.56
C PRO A 16 -8.43 5.51 9.29
N ARG A 17 -8.02 6.37 8.36
CA ARG A 17 -7.26 5.91 7.20
C ARG A 17 -5.84 5.59 7.66
N LEU A 18 -5.20 4.64 6.98
CA LEU A 18 -3.79 4.34 7.24
C LEU A 18 -2.91 5.59 7.17
N VAL A 19 -3.21 6.52 6.25
CA VAL A 19 -2.49 7.80 6.14
C VAL A 19 -2.65 8.67 7.39
N ASP A 20 -3.79 8.58 8.08
CA ASP A 20 -4.05 9.34 9.31
C ASP A 20 -3.32 8.73 10.52
N MET A 21 -2.88 7.48 10.40
CA MET A 21 -2.15 6.74 11.44
C MET A 21 -0.63 6.75 11.24
N ILE A 22 -0.15 7.12 10.05
CA ILE A 22 1.28 7.17 9.72
C ILE A 22 1.83 8.55 10.06
N ASP A 23 2.92 8.60 10.83
CA ASP A 23 3.72 9.82 10.95
C ASP A 23 4.44 10.09 9.64
N MET A 24 3.95 11.06 8.88
CA MET A 24 4.51 11.45 7.59
C MET A 24 5.93 12.04 7.68
N ARG A 25 6.41 12.39 8.89
CA ARG A 25 7.79 12.85 9.12
C ARG A 25 8.78 11.71 9.30
N HIS A 26 8.29 10.48 9.43
CA HIS A 26 9.11 9.30 9.64
C HIS A 26 10.04 9.05 8.45
N GLU A 27 11.28 8.63 8.72
CA GLU A 27 12.31 8.48 7.68
C GLU A 27 11.94 7.43 6.61
N LEU A 28 11.21 6.36 6.99
CA LEU A 28 10.71 5.39 6.01
C LEU A 28 9.69 5.99 5.03
N VAL A 29 8.89 6.98 5.45
CA VAL A 29 7.94 7.67 4.57
C VAL A 29 8.70 8.55 3.57
N LYS A 30 9.74 9.25 4.05
CA LYS A 30 10.61 10.04 3.19
C LYS A 30 11.37 9.16 2.19
N LEU A 31 11.93 8.04 2.66
CA LEU A 31 12.59 7.07 1.82
C LEU A 31 11.63 6.53 0.75
N ALA A 32 10.40 6.18 1.13
CA ALA A 32 9.39 5.71 0.19
C ALA A 32 9.10 6.71 -0.94
N ALA A 33 9.16 8.01 -0.67
CA ALA A 33 8.97 9.03 -1.70
C ALA A 33 10.15 9.15 -2.69
N LEU A 34 11.32 8.59 -2.36
CA LEU A 34 12.52 8.61 -3.19
C LEU A 34 12.71 7.32 -3.99
N ILE A 35 12.00 6.25 -3.64
CA ILE A 35 12.10 4.96 -4.32
C ILE A 35 11.33 5.00 -5.64
N ASP A 36 11.99 4.57 -6.71
CA ASP A 36 11.30 4.15 -7.94
C ASP A 36 10.65 2.79 -7.70
N TRP A 37 9.37 2.82 -7.32
CA TRP A 37 8.61 1.63 -7.00
C TRP A 37 8.35 0.72 -8.20
N GLU A 38 8.26 1.28 -9.41
CA GLU A 38 8.04 0.48 -10.62
C GLU A 38 9.28 -0.34 -10.96
N TRP A 39 10.46 0.28 -10.89
CA TRP A 39 11.72 -0.43 -11.00
C TRP A 39 11.88 -1.45 -9.87
N PHE A 40 11.61 -1.06 -8.62
CA PHE A 40 11.78 -1.95 -7.47
C PHE A 40 10.91 -3.21 -7.59
N GLU A 41 9.63 -3.05 -7.94
CA GLU A 41 8.72 -4.18 -8.12
C GLU A 41 9.21 -5.11 -9.25
N ARG A 42 9.58 -4.55 -10.41
CA ARG A 42 10.04 -5.35 -11.56
C ARG A 42 11.28 -6.18 -11.24
N GLU A 43 12.26 -5.58 -10.57
CA GLU A 43 13.54 -6.25 -10.29
C GLU A 43 13.47 -7.18 -9.06
N TRP A 44 12.62 -6.87 -8.08
CA TRP A 44 12.65 -7.54 -6.78
C TRP A 44 11.47 -8.47 -6.48
N ALA A 45 10.31 -8.31 -7.14
CA ALA A 45 9.13 -9.13 -6.84
C ALA A 45 9.37 -10.64 -6.98
N GLY A 46 10.25 -11.04 -7.91
CA GLY A 46 10.64 -12.44 -8.12
C GLY A 46 11.35 -13.10 -6.92
N PHE A 47 11.96 -12.32 -6.02
CA PHE A 47 12.64 -12.83 -4.82
C PHE A 47 11.70 -13.05 -3.64
N PHE A 48 10.49 -12.50 -3.68
CA PHE A 48 9.48 -12.64 -2.63
C PHE A 48 8.24 -13.36 -3.18
N PRO A 49 8.35 -14.65 -3.55
CA PRO A 49 7.20 -15.42 -4.02
C PRO A 49 6.27 -15.72 -2.83
N SER A 50 5.46 -14.76 -2.40
CA SER A 50 4.36 -15.03 -1.48
C SER A 50 3.27 -15.79 -2.23
N LYS A 51 2.89 -16.96 -1.73
CA LYS A 51 1.70 -17.70 -2.19
C LYS A 51 0.43 -17.28 -1.45
N GLU A 52 0.54 -16.37 -0.49
CA GLU A 52 -0.57 -15.87 0.31
C GLU A 52 -0.79 -14.39 -0.01
N GLY A 53 -2.01 -14.09 -0.46
CA GLY A 53 -2.51 -12.76 -0.77
C GLY A 53 -3.97 -12.63 -0.34
#